data_AF-G8X667-F1
#
_entry.id   AF-G8X667-F1
#
_cell.length_a   1.000
_cell.length_b   1.000
_cell.length_c   1.000
_cell.angle_alpha   90.00
_cell.angle_beta   90.00
_cell.angle_gamma   90.00
#
_symmetry.space_group_name_H-M   'P 1'
#
loop_
_entity.id
_entity.type
_entity.pdbx_description
1 polymer ?
#
loop_
_entity_poly.entity_id
_entity_poly.type
_entity_poly.pdbx_seq_one_letter_code
_entity_poly.pdbx_strand_id
1 'polypeptide(L)'
;MAKRLNNDSPIGDILKQIIQTNKLEKGLNQISVVDAWKNLMGNGVNYYTQGVLLKGSVLYVELTSAVLREELSYGKDKIIKMINEELGGEIVKDVVLR
;
A
#
# COMPACT_ATOMS: atom_id res chain seq x y z
N MET A 1 28.24 43.28 -8.29
CA MET A 1 26.78 43.07 -8.45
C MET A 1 26.43 41.78 -7.72
N ALA A 2 25.80 41.88 -6.54
CA ALA A 2 25.54 40.73 -5.68
C ALA A 2 24.38 39.90 -6.24
N LYS A 3 24.64 38.64 -6.56
CA LYS A 3 23.67 37.69 -7.11
C LYS A 3 22.71 37.30 -5.99
N ARG A 4 21.49 37.84 -6.02
CA ARG A 4 20.41 37.50 -5.10
C ARG A 4 19.95 36.07 -5.44
N LEU A 5 20.24 35.11 -4.55
CA LEU A 5 19.65 33.78 -4.57
C LEU A 5 18.22 33.92 -4.04
N ASN A 6 17.26 33.80 -4.95
CA ASN A 6 15.85 33.90 -4.62
C ASN A 6 15.42 32.66 -3.84
N ASN A 7 14.79 32.89 -2.70
CA ASN A 7 14.23 31.89 -1.80
C ASN A 7 12.92 31.35 -2.38
N ASP A 8 13.00 30.38 -3.30
CA ASP A 8 11.82 29.67 -3.76
C ASP A 8 11.93 28.19 -3.34
N SER A 9 11.48 27.95 -2.10
CA SER A 9 11.08 26.67 -1.47
C SER A 9 12.05 25.48 -1.38
N PRO A 10 13.11 25.55 -0.55
CA PRO A 10 13.93 24.38 -0.20
C PRO A 10 13.27 23.43 0.82
N ILE A 11 12.32 23.90 1.65
CA ILE A 11 11.75 23.10 2.75
C ILE A 11 10.90 21.93 2.26
N GLY A 12 10.06 22.13 1.23
CA GLY A 12 9.20 21.07 0.69
C GLY A 12 10.02 19.93 0.06
N ASP A 13 11.10 20.27 -0.64
CA ASP A 13 11.98 19.29 -1.26
C ASP A 13 12.85 18.56 -0.24
N ILE A 14 13.33 19.25 0.81
CA ILE A 14 14.02 18.62 1.94
C ILE A 14 13.09 17.65 2.68
N LEU A 15 11.83 18.02 2.91
CA LEU A 15 10.85 17.13 3.53
C LEU A 15 10.57 15.88 2.69
N LYS A 16 10.41 16.03 1.36
CA LYS A 16 10.30 14.88 0.45
C LYS A 16 11.52 13.98 0.52
N GLN A 17 12.72 14.55 0.55
CA GLN A 17 13.96 13.79 0.62
C GLN A 17 14.11 13.06 1.97
N ILE A 18 13.68 13.67 3.07
CA ILE A 18 13.65 13.05 4.40
C ILE A 18 12.63 11.91 4.45
N ILE A 19 11.44 12.07 3.86
CA ILE A 19 10.43 11.01 3.79
C ILE A 19 10.96 9.84 2.96
N GLN A 20 11.51 10.11 1.76
CA GLN A 20 12.08 9.10 0.86
C GLN A 20 13.27 8.33 1.44
N THR A 21 14.05 8.96 2.34
CA THR A 21 15.22 8.31 2.96
C THR A 21 14.84 7.43 4.15
N ASN A 22 13.58 7.46 4.63
CA ASN A 22 13.22 6.96 5.96
C ASN A 22 12.15 5.86 5.98
N LYS A 23 12.15 5.12 7.11
CA LYS A 23 11.14 4.13 7.52
C LYS A 23 9.70 4.66 7.50
N LEU A 24 9.53 5.98 7.47
CA LEU A 24 8.24 6.68 7.38
C LEU A 24 7.51 6.37 6.07
N GLU A 25 8.18 6.37 4.92
CA GLU A 25 7.56 6.01 3.63
C GLU A 25 7.02 4.58 3.67
N LYS A 26 7.77 3.65 4.26
CA LYS A 26 7.32 2.26 4.43
C LYS A 26 6.09 2.14 5.34
N GLY A 27 6.07 2.90 6.44
CA GLY A 27 4.92 2.94 7.34
C GLY A 27 3.68 3.55 6.69
N LEU A 28 3.85 4.62 5.90
CA LEU A 28 2.78 5.24 5.13
C LEU A 28 2.24 4.27 4.07
N ASN A 29 3.12 3.61 3.31
CA ASN A 29 2.70 2.61 2.33
C ASN A 29 1.96 1.44 2.99
N GLN A 30 2.38 1.02 4.18
CA GLN A 30 1.72 -0.04 4.93
C GLN A 30 0.30 0.36 5.36
N ILE A 31 0.10 1.58 5.85
CA ILE A 31 -1.23 2.10 6.20
C ILE A 31 -2.10 2.20 4.95
N SER A 32 -1.58 2.81 3.87
CA SER A 32 -2.32 3.00 2.63
C SER A 32 -2.77 1.68 1.99
N VAL A 33 -1.95 0.63 2.03
CA VAL A 33 -2.34 -0.70 1.51
C VAL A 33 -3.47 -1.34 2.31
N VAL A 34 -3.47 -1.19 3.63
CA VAL A 34 -4.54 -1.73 4.49
C VAL A 34 -5.87 -1.04 4.21
N ASP A 35 -5.85 0.28 4.04
CA ASP A 35 -7.05 1.05 3.73
C ASP A 35 -7.54 0.79 2.30
N ALA A 36 -6.62 0.69 1.32
CA ALA A 36 -6.95 0.29 -0.04
C ALA A 36 -7.62 -1.09 -0.10
N TRP A 37 -7.09 -2.09 0.62
CA TRP A 37 -7.73 -3.41 0.74
C TRP A 37 -9.16 -3.30 1.25
N LYS A 38 -9.36 -2.60 2.38
CA LYS A 38 -10.69 -2.45 3.00
C LYS A 38 -11.68 -1.80 2.05
N ASN A 39 -11.27 -0.75 1.34
CA ASN A 39 -12.13 -0.02 0.42
C ASN A 39 -12.49 -0.86 -0.81
N LEU A 40 -11.51 -1.54 -1.41
CA LEU A 40 -11.70 -2.32 -2.65
C LEU A 40 -12.51 -3.60 -2.44
N MET A 41 -12.26 -4.31 -1.33
CA MET A 41 -12.84 -5.63 -1.11
C MET A 41 -14.28 -5.58 -0.56
N GLY A 42 -14.63 -4.47 0.09
CA GLY A 42 -15.95 -4.24 0.64
C GLY A 42 -16.34 -5.17 1.80
N ASN A 43 -17.55 -4.99 2.33
CA ASN A 43 -17.99 -5.61 3.58
C ASN A 43 -17.96 -7.14 3.55
N GLY A 44 -18.27 -7.77 2.42
CA GLY A 44 -18.35 -9.23 2.30
C GLY A 44 -17.00 -9.90 2.57
N VAL A 45 -15.92 -9.39 2.00
CA VAL A 45 -14.57 -9.94 2.20
C VAL A 45 -13.96 -9.44 3.50
N ASN A 46 -14.20 -8.17 3.85
CA ASN A 46 -13.68 -7.58 5.09
C ASN A 46 -14.21 -8.29 6.34
N TYR A 47 -15.45 -8.79 6.30
CA TYR A 47 -16.03 -9.57 7.41
C TYR A 47 -15.19 -10.80 7.77
N TYR A 48 -14.59 -11.45 6.78
CA TYR A 48 -13.73 -12.62 6.99
C TYR A 48 -12.25 -12.26 7.11
N THR A 49 -11.86 -10.99 6.95
CA THR A 49 -10.48 -10.55 7.01
C THR A 49 -10.08 -10.26 8.46
N GLN A 50 -9.18 -11.05 9.03
CA GLN A 50 -8.64 -10.83 10.38
C GLN A 50 -7.46 -9.88 10.42
N GLY A 51 -6.63 -9.89 9.37
CA GLY A 51 -5.41 -9.11 9.34
C GLY A 51 -4.96 -8.83 7.92
N VAL A 52 -4.43 -7.62 7.72
CA VAL A 52 -3.82 -7.18 6.46
C VAL A 52 -2.47 -6.58 6.79
N LEU A 53 -1.41 -7.09 6.18
CA LEU A 53 -0.04 -6.67 6.45
C LEU A 53 0.76 -6.62 5.15
N LEU A 54 1.32 -5.45 4.84
CA LEU A 54 2.35 -5.32 3.83
C LEU A 54 3.73 -5.57 4.45
N LYS A 55 4.48 -6.54 3.92
CA LYS A 55 5.88 -6.77 4.30
C LYS A 55 6.75 -6.78 3.06
N GLY A 56 7.59 -5.77 2.91
CA GLY A 56 8.30 -5.52 1.65
C GLY A 56 7.29 -5.18 0.55
N SER A 57 7.23 -6.01 -0.49
CA SER A 57 6.25 -5.89 -1.58
C SER A 57 5.21 -7.02 -1.59
N VAL A 58 5.12 -7.80 -0.50
CA VAL A 58 4.15 -8.90 -0.39
C VAL A 58 3.04 -8.49 0.56
N LEU A 59 1.80 -8.55 0.07
CA LEU A 59 0.60 -8.32 0.86
C LEU A 59 0.15 -9.64 1.47
N TYR A 60 0.13 -9.69 2.79
CA TYR A 60 -0.38 -10.82 3.54
C TYR A 60 -1.77 -10.51 4.06
N VAL A 61 -2.71 -11.40 3.78
CA VAL A 61 -4.08 -11.30 4.25
C VAL A 61 -4.44 -12.57 4.99
N GLU A 62 -4.92 -12.41 6.21
CA GLU A 62 -5.43 -13.49 7.04
C GLU A 62 -6.95 -13.53 6.94
N LEU A 63 -7.48 -14.68 6.49
CA LEU A 63 -8.89 -14.91 6.20
C LEU A 63 -9.42 -16.08 7.02
N THR A 64 -10.55 -15.87 7.70
CA THR A 64 -11.21 -16.93 8.49
C THR A 64 -11.89 -17.99 7.63
N SER A 65 -12.32 -17.62 6.42
CA SER A 65 -13.00 -18.53 5.50
C SER A 65 -12.01 -19.16 4.53
N ALA A 66 -11.85 -20.48 4.62
CA ALA A 66 -11.04 -21.26 3.68
C ALA A 66 -11.62 -21.22 2.25
N VAL A 67 -12.95 -21.19 2.11
CA VAL A 67 -13.63 -21.11 0.81
C VAL A 67 -13.34 -19.76 0.16
N LEU A 68 -13.53 -18.66 0.88
CA LEU A 68 -13.27 -17.33 0.33
C LEU A 68 -11.79 -17.14 -0.01
N ARG A 69 -10.90 -17.67 0.82
CA ARG A 69 -9.46 -17.67 0.57
C ARG A 69 -9.12 -18.38 -0.74
N GLU A 70 -9.73 -19.54 -0.99
CA GLU A 70 -9.55 -20.30 -2.21
C GLU A 70 -10.09 -19.54 -3.43
N GLU A 71 -11.30 -18.99 -3.33
CA GLU A 71 -11.90 -18.14 -4.38
C GLU A 71 -11.01 -16.93 -4.73
N LEU A 72 -10.54 -16.20 -3.71
CA LEU A 72 -9.65 -15.05 -3.89
C LEU A 72 -8.27 -15.46 -4.43
N SER A 73 -7.84 -16.70 -4.20
CA SER A 73 -6.55 -17.20 -4.68
C SER A 73 -6.48 -17.23 -6.21
N TYR A 74 -7.59 -17.53 -6.89
CA TYR A 74 -7.71 -17.47 -8.34
C TYR A 74 -7.68 -16.04 -8.88
N GLY A 75 -7.96 -15.04 -8.03
CA GLY A 75 -8.02 -13.63 -8.38
C GLY A 75 -6.80 -12.79 -7.96
N LYS A 76 -5.71 -13.41 -7.49
CA LYS A 76 -4.56 -12.69 -6.92
C LYS A 76 -3.98 -11.63 -7.84
N ASP A 77 -3.78 -11.93 -9.12
CA ASP A 77 -3.22 -10.95 -10.07
C ASP A 77 -4.12 -9.72 -10.23
N LYS A 78 -5.45 -9.94 -10.22
CA LYS A 78 -6.43 -8.85 -10.28
C LYS A 78 -6.41 -8.02 -9.01
N ILE A 79 -6.30 -8.65 -7.84
CA ILE A 79 -6.16 -7.97 -6.55
C ILE A 79 -4.92 -7.08 -6.54
N ILE A 80 -3.76 -7.62 -6.94
CA ILE A 80 -2.50 -6.87 -7.02
C ILE A 80 -2.67 -5.63 -7.90
N LYS A 81 -3.24 -5.82 -9.10
CA LYS A 81 -3.48 -4.74 -10.04
C LYS A 81 -4.38 -3.66 -9.44
N MET A 82 -5.55 -4.04 -8.89
CA MET A 82 -6.50 -3.08 -8.31
C MET A 82 -5.91 -2.29 -7.15
N ILE A 83 -5.11 -2.92 -6.28
CA ILE A 83 -4.47 -2.24 -5.15
C ILE A 83 -3.42 -1.24 -5.64
N ASN A 84 -2.56 -1.65 -6.58
CA ASN A 84 -1.55 -0.74 -7.14
C ASN A 84 -2.19 0.42 -7.92
N GLU A 85 -3.30 0.18 -8.62
CA GLU A 85 -4.09 1.22 -9.29
C GLU A 85 -4.65 2.24 -8.29
N GLU A 86 -5.24 1.78 -7.18
CA GLU A 86 -5.75 2.64 -6.10
C GLU A 86 -4.64 3.49 -5.45
N LEU A 87 -3.44 2.92 -5.32
CA LEU A 87 -2.30 3.59 -4.67
C LEU A 87 -1.45 4.43 -5.64
N GLY A 88 -1.72 4.37 -6.95
CA GLY A 88 -0.98 5.11 -7.97
C GLY A 88 0.48 4.68 -8.12
N GLY A 89 0.83 3.42 -7.78
CA GLY A 89 2.20 2.93 -7.85
C GLY A 89 2.34 1.41 -7.71
N GLU A 90 3.47 0.87 -8.17
CA GLU A 90 3.77 -0.57 -8.11
C GLU A 90 4.35 -0.98 -6.74
N ILE A 91 3.47 -1.06 -5.73
CA ILE A 91 3.86 -1.31 -4.33
C ILE A 91 3.76 -2.80 -3.99
N VAL A 92 2.66 -3.44 -4.40
CA VAL A 92 2.38 -4.86 -4.17
C VAL A 92 2.80 -5.67 -5.38
N LYS A 93 3.60 -6.71 -5.17
CA LYS A 93 4.08 -7.64 -6.21
C LYS A 93 3.53 -9.05 -6.06
N ASP A 94 3.08 -9.40 -4.86
CA ASP A 94 2.50 -10.71 -4.57
C ASP A 94 1.48 -10.58 -3.43
N VAL A 95 0.52 -11.51 -3.40
CA VAL A 95 -0.51 -11.63 -2.37
C VAL A 95 -0.51 -13.04 -1.80
N VAL A 96 -0.31 -13.13 -0.49
CA VAL A 96 -0.38 -14.37 0.28
C VAL A 96 -1.64 -14.36 1.13
N LEU A 97 -2.57 -15.26 0.80
CA LEU A 97 -3.82 -15.47 1.51
C LEU A 97 -3.64 -16.65 2.46
N ARG A 98 -3.89 -16.45 3.75
CA ARG A 98 -3.63 -17.42 4.82
C ARG A 98 -4.72 -17.49 5.87
#